data_AF-A0A427B5S2-F1
#
_entry.id   AF-A0A427B5S2-F1
#
_cell.length_a   1.000
_cell.length_b   1.000
_cell.length_c   1.000
_cell.angle_alpha   90.00
_cell.angle_beta   90.00
_cell.angle_gamma   90.00
#
_symmetry.space_group_name_H-M   'P 1'
#
loop_
_entity.id
_entity.type
_entity.pdbx_description
1 polymer ?
#
loop_
_entity_poly.entity_id
_entity_poly.type
_entity_poly.pdbx_seq_one_letter_code
_entity_poly.pdbx_strand_id
1 'polypeptide(L)'
;MQETFHPVEVTAGLWIVPKWREPPDLQATNIFLDPGMAFGTGEHPTTKLCLMLLRKLLHGGEQFLDYGTGSGILGIAAVKVWLITMLMVVII
;
A
#
# COMPACT_ATOMS: atom_id res chain seq x y z
N MET A 1 10.52 -17.14 -9.80
CA MET A 1 9.38 -16.80 -8.90
C MET A 1 9.46 -15.35 -8.39
N GLN A 2 10.65 -14.80 -8.12
CA GLN A 2 10.81 -13.37 -7.75
C GLN A 2 10.85 -12.40 -8.95
N GLU A 3 11.23 -12.87 -10.14
CA GLU A 3 11.40 -12.02 -11.35
C GLU A 3 10.10 -11.49 -11.95
N THR A 4 8.95 -12.03 -11.55
CA THR A 4 7.63 -11.61 -12.08
C THR A 4 7.08 -10.37 -11.39
N PHE A 5 7.62 -10.00 -10.22
CA PHE A 5 7.13 -8.86 -9.45
C PHE A 5 7.84 -7.58 -9.90
N HIS A 6 7.05 -6.64 -10.43
CA HIS A 6 7.54 -5.35 -10.88
C HIS A 6 7.01 -4.24 -9.96
N PRO A 7 7.71 -3.11 -9.82
CA PRO A 7 7.13 -1.94 -9.18
C PRO A 7 5.82 -1.56 -9.89
N VAL A 8 4.75 -1.35 -9.10
CA VAL A 8 3.43 -1.00 -9.62
C VAL A 8 3.05 0.39 -9.13
N GLU A 9 2.73 1.29 -10.06
CA GLU A 9 2.06 2.53 -9.71
C GLU A 9 0.57 2.25 -9.52
N VAL A 10 0.10 2.51 -8.31
CA VAL A 10 -1.28 2.25 -7.92
C VAL A 10 -2.16 3.46 -8.20
N THR A 11 -1.63 4.64 -7.89
CA THR A 11 -2.22 5.95 -8.12
C THR A 11 -1.09 6.97 -8.20
N ALA A 12 -1.34 8.12 -8.81
CA ALA A 12 -0.33 9.15 -9.07
C ALA A 12 0.59 9.44 -7.87
N GLY A 13 1.86 9.07 -7.96
CA GLY A 13 2.86 9.30 -6.91
C GLY A 13 2.82 8.32 -5.73
N LEU A 14 2.14 7.17 -5.86
CA LEU A 14 2.17 6.06 -4.91
C LEU A 14 2.56 4.75 -5.61
N TRP A 15 3.73 4.24 -5.25
CA TRP A 15 4.31 3.02 -5.79
C TRP A 15 4.37 1.92 -4.75
N ILE A 16 4.09 0.70 -5.20
CA ILE A 16 4.38 -0.52 -4.46
C ILE A 16 5.57 -1.19 -5.11
N VAL A 17 6.61 -1.44 -4.30
CA VAL A 17 7.92 -1.82 -4.79
C VAL A 17 8.35 -3.11 -4.10
N PRO A 18 8.71 -4.17 -4.84
CA PRO A 18 9.32 -5.34 -4.24
C PRO A 18 10.62 -4.94 -3.52
N LYS A 19 10.86 -5.45 -2.30
CA LYS A 19 12.02 -5.07 -1.48
C LYS A 19 13.39 -5.19 -2.17
N TRP A 20 13.51 -6.05 -3.18
CA TRP A 20 14.74 -6.29 -3.95
C TRP A 20 14.84 -5.46 -5.24
N ARG A 21 13.94 -4.48 -5.45
CA ARG A 21 13.91 -3.63 -6.64
C ARG A 21 14.01 -2.17 -6.23
N GLU A 22 14.61 -1.38 -7.11
CA GLU A 22 14.61 0.07 -6.98
C GLU A 22 13.25 0.65 -7.41
N PRO A 23 12.76 1.71 -6.73
CA PRO A 23 11.57 2.42 -7.15
C PRO A 23 11.82 3.19 -8.46
N PRO A 24 10.86 3.25 -9.39
CA PRO A 24 10.99 4.04 -10.60
C PRO A 24 11.06 5.56 -10.35
N ASP A 25 10.46 6.03 -9.25
CA ASP A 25 10.50 7.43 -8.82
C ASP A 25 10.82 7.50 -7.33
N LEU A 26 12.03 7.99 -7.00
CA LEU A 26 12.49 8.17 -5.63
C LEU A 26 11.77 9.30 -4.87
N GLN A 27 11.16 10.25 -5.59
CA GLN A 27 10.42 11.38 -5.00
C GLN A 27 8.96 11.02 -4.71
N ALA A 28 8.45 9.94 -5.30
CA ALA A 28 7.13 9.43 -5.02
C ALA A 28 7.06 8.73 -3.65
N THR A 29 5.84 8.48 -3.18
CA THR A 29 5.62 7.62 -2.00
C THR A 29 5.87 6.17 -2.39
N ASN A 30 6.95 5.60 -1.88
CA ASN A 30 7.33 4.20 -2.13
C ASN A 30 6.99 3.32 -0.92
N ILE A 31 6.18 2.28 -1.15
CA ILE A 31 5.86 1.25 -0.17
C ILE A 31 6.57 -0.03 -0.58
N PHE A 32 7.57 -0.43 0.21
CA PHE A 32 8.34 -1.64 -0.05
C PHE A 32 7.71 -2.87 0.61
N LEU A 33 7.39 -3.89 -0.20
CA LEU A 33 6.77 -5.13 0.27
C LEU A 33 7.55 -6.37 -0.19
N ASP A 34 7.39 -7.46 0.57
CA ASP A 34 7.82 -8.79 0.16
C ASP A 34 6.60 -9.56 -0.36
N PRO A 35 6.43 -9.73 -1.68
CA PRO A 35 5.24 -10.34 -2.25
C PRO A 35 5.08 -11.84 -1.94
N GLY A 36 6.09 -12.49 -1.34
CA GLY A 36 6.03 -13.91 -0.97
C GLY A 36 5.34 -14.21 0.36
N MET A 37 5.08 -13.21 1.21
CA MET A 37 4.73 -13.43 2.63
C MET A 37 3.28 -13.12 3.00
N ALA A 38 2.52 -12.38 2.17
CA ALA A 38 1.12 -12.03 2.48
C ALA A 38 0.31 -11.64 1.23
N PHE A 39 -1.00 -11.86 1.27
CA PHE A 39 -1.94 -11.38 0.24
C PHE A 39 -2.02 -9.84 0.26
N GLY A 40 -2.22 -9.20 -0.90
CA GLY A 40 -2.32 -7.74 -1.01
C GLY A 40 -1.01 -7.04 -1.39
N THR A 41 -0.28 -7.57 -2.35
CA THR A 41 1.04 -7.05 -2.79
C THR A 41 0.94 -5.87 -3.77
N GLY A 42 -0.28 -5.44 -4.12
CA GLY A 42 -0.52 -4.37 -5.10
C GLY A 42 -0.84 -4.82 -6.51
N GLU A 43 -0.42 -6.01 -6.90
CA GLU A 43 -0.67 -6.56 -8.24
C GLU A 43 -2.13 -7.00 -8.43
N HIS A 44 -2.78 -7.40 -7.34
CA HIS A 44 -4.18 -7.81 -7.41
C HIS A 44 -5.08 -6.58 -7.62
N PRO A 45 -6.04 -6.62 -8.57
CA PRO A 45 -6.89 -5.47 -8.89
C PRO A 45 -7.64 -4.88 -7.69
N THR A 46 -8.03 -5.72 -6.73
CA THR A 46 -8.75 -5.27 -5.53
C THR A 46 -7.91 -4.34 -4.65
N THR A 47 -6.63 -4.65 -4.43
CA THR A 47 -5.71 -3.78 -3.66
C THR A 47 -5.56 -2.42 -4.33
N LYS A 48 -5.41 -2.41 -5.67
CA LYS A 48 -5.30 -1.17 -6.43
C LYS A 48 -6.56 -0.31 -6.33
N LEU A 49 -7.73 -0.92 -6.47
CA LEU A 49 -9.02 -0.23 -6.34
C LEU A 49 -9.20 0.37 -4.94
N CYS A 50 -8.88 -0.39 -3.88
CA CYS A 50 -8.96 0.12 -2.51
C CYS A 50 -8.06 1.33 -2.29
N LEU A 51 -6.79 1.27 -2.71
CA LEU A 51 -5.85 2.40 -2.57
C LEU A 51 -6.28 3.63 -3.38
N MET A 52 -6.81 3.44 -4.60
CA MET A 52 -7.37 4.53 -5.40
C MET A 52 -8.61 5.16 -4.74
N LEU A 53 -9.45 4.35 -4.09
CA LEU A 53 -10.61 4.83 -3.35
C LEU A 53 -10.18 5.62 -2.11
N LEU A 54 -9.24 5.09 -1.33
CA LEU A 54 -8.70 5.77 -0.14
C LEU A 54 -8.15 7.15 -0.48
N ARG A 55 -7.47 7.30 -1.63
CA ARG A 55 -7.02 8.61 -2.11
C ARG A 55 -8.13 9.64 -2.26
N LYS A 56 -9.34 9.21 -2.63
CA LYS A 56 -10.48 10.10 -2.81
C LYS A 56 -11.19 10.40 -1.49
N LEU A 57 -11.07 9.53 -0.50
CA LEU A 57 -11.83 9.60 0.76
C LEU A 57 -11.04 10.22 1.92
N LEU A 58 -9.72 10.10 1.89
CA LEU A 58 -8.83 10.51 2.98
C LEU A 58 -8.23 11.88 2.71
N HIS A 59 -8.40 12.79 3.66
CA HIS A 59 -7.92 14.16 3.59
C HIS A 59 -7.00 14.54 4.76
N GLY A 60 -6.87 13.67 5.77
CA GLY A 60 -5.98 13.82 6.92
C GLY A 60 -6.74 14.07 8.22
N GLY A 61 -6.24 13.49 9.31
CA GLY A 61 -6.83 13.62 10.65
C GLY A 61 -8.03 12.70 10.93
N GLU A 62 -8.46 11.90 9.96
CA GLU A 62 -9.49 10.87 10.18
C GLU A 62 -8.95 9.71 11.03
N GLN A 63 -9.85 8.84 11.50
CA GLN A 63 -9.48 7.54 12.05
C GLN A 63 -9.67 6.47 10.98
N PHE A 64 -8.67 5.63 10.77
CA PHE A 64 -8.67 4.60 9.74
C PHE A 64 -8.52 3.20 10.34
N LEU A 65 -9.36 2.26 9.88
CA LEU A 65 -9.33 0.85 10.24
C LEU A 65 -9.12 0.02 8.98
N ASP A 66 -8.04 -0.76 8.96
CA ASP A 66 -7.72 -1.72 7.90
C ASP A 66 -8.14 -3.14 8.34
N TYR A 67 -9.36 -3.54 7.97
CA TYR A 67 -9.92 -4.83 8.35
C TYR A 67 -9.52 -5.93 7.35
N GLY A 68 -8.79 -6.95 7.80
CA GLY A 68 -8.25 -7.99 6.93
C GLY A 68 -7.01 -7.52 6.15
N THR A 69 -6.10 -6.84 6.83
CA THR A 69 -4.99 -6.06 6.23
C THR A 69 -3.99 -6.85 5.38
N GLY A 70 -3.89 -8.18 5.56
CA GLY A 70 -2.94 -9.01 4.81
C GLY A 70 -1.51 -8.48 4.93
N SER A 71 -0.96 -7.97 3.82
CA SER A 71 0.36 -7.36 3.73
C SER A 71 0.54 -6.05 4.51
N GLY A 72 -0.52 -5.45 5.06
CA GLY A 72 -0.43 -4.15 5.75
C GLY A 72 -0.62 -2.95 4.83
N ILE A 73 -0.82 -3.17 3.52
CA ILE A 73 -0.57 -2.13 2.52
C ILE A 73 -1.51 -0.93 2.60
N LEU A 74 -2.78 -1.13 2.93
CA LEU A 74 -3.75 -0.03 3.02
C LEU A 74 -3.43 0.83 4.24
N GLY A 75 -3.14 0.21 5.39
CA GLY A 75 -2.66 0.92 6.58
C GLY A 75 -1.33 1.67 6.38
N ILE A 76 -0.35 1.05 5.72
CA ILE A 76 0.94 1.72 5.42
C ILE A 76 0.72 2.93 4.50
N ALA A 77 -0.12 2.79 3.46
CA ALA A 77 -0.49 3.90 2.60
C ALA A 77 -1.24 4.99 3.39
N ALA A 78 -2.17 4.60 4.27
CA ALA A 78 -2.93 5.49 5.14
C ALA A 78 -2.01 6.49 5.89
N VAL A 79 -0.99 5.93 6.54
CA VAL A 79 -0.03 6.70 7.35
C VAL A 79 0.94 7.51 6.47
N LYS A 80 1.48 6.93 5.40
CA LYS A 80 2.50 7.58 4.56
C LYS A 80 1.95 8.71 3.70
N VAL A 81 0.73 8.56 3.17
CA VAL A 81 0.17 9.51 2.21
C VAL A 81 -0.69 10.58 2.91
N TRP A 82 -1.46 10.19 3.92
CA TRP A 82 -2.47 11.08 4.52
C TRP A 82 -2.25 11.41 6.00
N LEU A 83 -1.11 11.02 6.59
CA LEU A 83 -0.74 11.34 7.99
C LEU A 83 -1.84 10.99 9.02
N ILE A 84 -2.55 9.89 8.78
CA ILE A 84 -3.67 9.47 9.61
C ILE A 84 -3.20 8.78 10.88
N THR A 85 -3.81 9.13 12.02
CA THR A 85 -3.68 8.39 13.27
C THR A 85 -4.37 7.03 13.12
N MET A 86 -3.58 5.97 13.02
CA MET A 86 -4.08 4.61 12.85
C MET A 86 -4.50 4.01 14.19
N LEU A 87 -5.78 3.64 14.33
CA LEU A 87 -6.26 2.88 15.48
C LEU A 87 -6.29 1.38 15.14
N MET A 88 -5.20 0.70 15.53
CA MET A 88 -4.95 -0.74 15.73
C MET A 88 -5.58 -1.85 14.85
N VAL A 89 -4.73 -2.87 14.67
CA VAL A 89 -4.80 -4.09 13.86
C VAL A 89 -5.31 -5.29 14.68
N VAL A 90 -6.13 -6.16 14.08
CA VAL A 90 -6.36 -7.53 14.58
C VAL A 90 -6.18 -8.54 13.44
N ILE A 91 -5.33 -9.53 13.68
CA ILE A 91 -4.96 -10.63 12.79
C ILE A 91 -6.04 -11.72 12.83
N ILE A 92 -6.35 -12.32 11.68
CA ILE A 92 -6.60 -13.76 11.59
C ILE A 92 -5.57 -14.36 10.65
#